data_AF-A0A532TAR4-F1
#
_entry.id   AF-A0A532TAR4-F1
#
_cell.length_a   1.000
_cell.length_b   1.000
_cell.length_c   1.000
_cell.angle_alpha   90.00
_cell.angle_beta   90.00
_cell.angle_gamma   90.00
#
_symmetry.space_group_name_H-M   'P 1'
#
loop_
_entity.id
_entity.type
_entity.pdbx_description
1 polymer ?
#
loop_
_entity_poly.entity_id
_entity_poly.type
_entity_poly.pdbx_seq_one_letter_code
_entity_poly.pdbx_strand_id
1 'polypeptide(L)'
;MKINTNSEDFELEFYLKIVDYFQDDNISREKREIWKNQSIIQLMNLLERTQNRTFVTNALIFLLSLSEDNPPDIYCNRGRNVNCISDKDKKALILELENEFLPN
;
A
#
# COMPACT_ATOMS: atom_id res chain seq x y z
N MET A 1 32.99 -21.01 16.99
CA MET A 1 32.09 -20.80 15.84
C MET A 1 32.42 -19.41 15.30
N LYS A 2 33.00 -19.31 14.09
CA LYS A 2 33.36 -18.00 13.52
C LYS A 2 32.09 -17.40 12.95
N ILE A 3 31.55 -16.39 13.63
CA ILE A 3 30.39 -15.64 13.17
C ILE A 3 30.93 -14.52 12.27
N ASN A 4 30.58 -14.54 10.98
CA ASN A 4 30.82 -13.44 10.05
C ASN A 4 29.71 -12.39 10.32
N THR A 5 29.95 -11.47 11.26
CA THR A 5 28.91 -10.65 11.92
C THR A 5 28.47 -9.37 11.19
N ASN A 6 29.01 -8.99 10.03
CA ASN A 6 28.82 -7.60 9.58
C ASN A 6 27.66 -7.36 8.59
N SER A 7 27.21 -8.36 7.82
CA SER A 7 26.15 -8.15 6.80
C SER A 7 24.79 -8.74 7.20
N GLU A 8 24.78 -9.92 7.81
CA GLU A 8 23.53 -10.61 8.19
C GLU A 8 22.82 -9.91 9.35
N ASP A 9 23.59 -9.41 10.33
CA ASP A 9 23.04 -8.66 11.47
C ASP A 9 22.37 -7.34 11.01
N PHE A 10 22.94 -6.68 9.99
CA PHE A 10 22.39 -5.45 9.43
C PHE A 10 21.08 -5.68 8.66
N GLU A 11 20.99 -6.75 7.86
CA GLU A 11 19.80 -7.09 7.10
C GLU A 11 18.63 -7.46 8.02
N LEU A 12 18.91 -8.26 9.06
CA LEU A 12 17.92 -8.60 10.07
C LEU A 12 17.44 -7.36 10.85
N GLU A 13 18.36 -6.48 11.27
CA GLU A 13 18.00 -5.23 11.95
C GLU A 13 17.10 -4.34 11.08
N PHE A 14 17.36 -4.30 9.78
CA PHE A 14 16.52 -3.56 8.83
C PHE A 14 15.11 -4.14 8.75
N TYR A 15 14.97 -5.46 8.65
CA TYR A 15 13.66 -6.11 8.62
C TYR A 15 12.89 -5.95 9.92
N LEU A 16 13.57 -6.04 11.07
CA LEU A 16 12.94 -5.80 12.37
C LEU A 16 12.37 -4.39 12.48
N LYS A 17 13.10 -3.35 12.02
CA LYS A 17 12.59 -1.98 12.01
C LYS A 17 11.32 -1.81 11.17
N ILE A 18 11.22 -2.54 10.06
CA ILE A 18 10.00 -2.54 9.24
C ILE A 18 8.86 -3.17 10.04
N VAL A 19 9.07 -4.34 10.66
CA VAL A 19 8.05 -5.02 11.46
C VAL A 19 7.57 -4.14 12.60
N ASP A 20 8.50 -3.52 13.35
CA ASP A 20 8.19 -2.64 14.48
C ASP A 20 7.28 -1.48 14.04
N TYR A 21 7.55 -0.89 12.88
CA TYR A 21 6.72 0.18 12.33
C TYR A 21 5.31 -0.31 11.96
N PHE A 22 5.17 -1.51 11.39
CA PHE A 22 3.86 -2.06 11.02
C PHE A 22 3.05 -2.55 12.22
N GLN A 23 3.71 -2.97 13.30
CA GLN A 23 3.08 -3.42 14.54
C GLN A 23 2.69 -2.27 15.49
N ASP A 24 3.11 -1.03 15.22
CA ASP A 24 2.73 0.12 16.03
C ASP A 24 1.23 0.48 15.83
N ASP A 25 0.41 0.11 16.80
CA ASP A 25 -1.02 0.38 16.85
C ASP A 25 -1.37 1.88 16.89
N ASN A 26 -0.40 2.75 17.22
CA ASN A 26 -0.61 4.21 17.24
C ASN A 26 -0.58 4.82 15.83
N ILE A 27 -0.15 4.07 14.82
CA ILE A 27 -0.05 4.56 13.44
C ILE A 27 -1.35 4.25 12.70
N SER A 28 -2.00 5.28 12.14
CA SER A 28 -3.19 5.06 11.32
C SER A 28 -2.87 4.24 10.08
N ARG A 29 -3.86 3.49 9.58
CA ARG A 29 -3.74 2.70 8.35
C ARG A 29 -3.25 3.55 7.17
N GLU A 30 -3.78 4.76 7.03
CA GLU A 30 -3.35 5.73 6.00
C GLU A 30 -1.86 6.09 6.13
N LYS A 31 -1.38 6.38 7.34
CA LYS A 31 0.04 6.70 7.56
C LYS A 31 0.94 5.50 7.25
N ARG A 32 0.52 4.29 7.61
CA ARG A 32 1.24 3.04 7.27
C ARG A 32 1.36 2.86 5.76
N GLU A 33 0.28 3.08 5.01
CA GLU A 33 0.29 2.99 3.55
C GLU A 33 1.17 4.06 2.89
N ILE A 34 1.10 5.31 3.36
CA ILE A 34 1.96 6.40 2.86
C ILE A 34 3.43 6.05 3.06
N TRP A 35 3.81 5.61 4.26
CA TRP A 35 5.18 5.23 4.58
C TRP A 35 5.65 4.05 3.72
N LYS A 36 4.82 3.01 3.57
CA LYS A 36 5.11 1.86 2.72
C LYS A 36 5.40 2.28 1.28
N ASN A 37 4.54 3.11 0.70
CA ASN A 37 4.70 3.61 -0.67
C ASN A 37 6.00 4.40 -0.83
N GLN A 38 6.32 5.27 0.14
CA GLN A 38 7.57 6.03 0.14
C GLN A 38 8.80 5.11 0.23
N SER A 39 8.77 4.11 1.11
CA SER A 39 9.86 3.14 1.27
C SER A 39 10.06 2.28 0.02
N ILE A 40 8.98 1.85 -0.65
CA ILE A 40 9.05 1.12 -1.92
C ILE A 40 9.73 1.99 -2.99
N ILE A 41 9.31 3.25 -3.15
CA ILE A 41 9.92 4.18 -4.12
C ILE A 41 11.43 4.34 -3.84
N GLN A 42 11.81 4.52 -2.57
CA GLN A 42 13.21 4.64 -2.18
C GLN A 42 14.02 3.38 -2.51
N LEU A 43 13.49 2.19 -2.21
CA LEU A 43 14.14 0.93 -2.51
C LEU A 43 14.23 0.66 -4.02
N MET A 44 13.23 1.03 -4.81
CA MET A 44 13.30 0.92 -6.27
C MET A 44 14.40 1.83 -6.84
N ASN A 45 14.49 3.07 -6.37
CA ASN A 45 15.57 3.98 -6.76
C ASN A 45 16.95 3.45 -6.34
N LEU A 46 17.03 2.80 -5.18
CA LEU A 46 18.27 2.19 -4.69
C LEU A 46 18.65 0.94 -5.49
N LEU A 47 17.67 0.15 -5.94
CA LEU A 47 17.87 -1.08 -6.70
C LEU A 47 18.61 -0.81 -8.02
N GLU A 48 18.35 0.34 -8.66
CA GLU A 48 19.04 0.76 -9.88
C GLU A 48 20.52 1.09 -9.67
N ARG A 49 20.92 1.44 -8.43
CA ARG A 49 22.23 2.04 -8.14
C ARG A 49 23.12 1.18 -7.24
N THR A 50 22.55 0.22 -6.52
CA THR A 50 23.26 -0.61 -5.55
C THR A 50 23.98 -1.79 -6.19
N GLN A 51 25.12 -2.19 -5.62
CA GLN A 51 25.78 -3.47 -5.93
C GLN A 51 25.08 -4.65 -5.24
N ASN A 52 24.46 -4.43 -4.07
CA ASN A 52 23.75 -5.46 -3.34
C ASN A 52 22.27 -5.48 -3.75
N ARG A 53 22.01 -5.92 -4.98
CA ARG A 53 20.65 -6.00 -5.53
C ARG A 53 19.78 -7.00 -4.76
N THR A 54 20.35 -8.12 -4.33
CA THR A 54 19.63 -9.17 -3.60
C THR A 54 18.99 -8.65 -2.33
N PHE A 55 19.74 -7.92 -1.50
CA PHE A 55 19.22 -7.31 -0.28
C PHE A 55 18.02 -6.39 -0.55
N VAL A 56 18.16 -5.50 -1.55
CA VAL A 56 17.11 -4.54 -1.90
C VAL A 56 15.88 -5.24 -2.49
N THR A 57 16.08 -6.27 -3.32
CA THR A 57 14.99 -7.09 -3.84
C THR A 57 14.25 -7.83 -2.71
N ASN A 58 14.98 -8.42 -1.76
CA ASN A 58 14.37 -9.09 -0.62
C ASN A 58 13.58 -8.11 0.27
N ALA A 59 14.12 -6.91 0.50
CA ALA A 59 13.43 -5.85 1.23
C ALA A 59 12.12 -5.40 0.54
N LEU A 60 12.13 -5.29 -0.79
CA LEU A 60 10.94 -4.98 -1.57
C LEU A 60 9.88 -6.09 -1.45
N ILE A 61 10.29 -7.35 -1.61
CA ILE A 61 9.39 -8.51 -1.45
C ILE A 61 8.78 -8.51 -0.05
N PHE A 62 9.60 -8.27 0.97
CA PHE A 62 9.16 -8.23 2.36
C PHE A 62 8.10 -7.13 2.58
N LEU A 63 8.38 -5.89 2.17
CA LEU A 63 7.42 -4.77 2.29
C LEU A 63 6.11 -5.01 1.55
N LEU A 64 6.18 -5.63 0.37
CA LEU A 64 4.98 -5.97 -0.40
C LEU A 64 4.16 -7.05 0.30
N SER A 65 4.82 -8.05 0.89
CA SER A 65 4.17 -9.15 1.64
C SER A 65 3.47 -8.69 2.92
N LEU A 66 3.86 -7.53 3.47
CA LEU A 66 3.22 -6.94 4.64
C LEU A 66 1.90 -6.21 4.28
N SER A 67 1.51 -6.18 3.01
CA SER A 67 0.23 -5.61 2.62
C SER A 67 -0.92 -6.50 3.08
N GLU A 68 -1.97 -5.89 3.64
CA GLU A 68 -3.23 -6.59 3.91
C GLU A 68 -3.79 -7.19 2.61
N ASP A 69 -4.46 -8.35 2.72
CA ASP A 69 -5.08 -9.09 1.60
C ASP A 69 -6.05 -8.25 0.74
N ASN A 70 -6.44 -7.07 1.21
CA ASN A 70 -7.23 -6.11 0.45
C ASN A 70 -6.52 -4.75 0.40
N PRO A 71 -6.13 -4.25 -0.79
CA PRO A 71 -5.75 -2.86 -0.91
C PRO A 71 -6.89 -2.00 -0.33
N PRO A 72 -6.60 -0.92 0.41
CA PRO A 72 -7.59 0.09 0.72
C PRO A 72 -8.00 0.71 -0.61
N ASP A 73 -8.92 0.06 -1.29
CA ASP A 73 -9.56 0.61 -2.44
C ASP A 73 -10.48 1.71 -1.91
N ILE A 74 -9.94 2.92 -1.91
CA ILE A 74 -10.66 4.15 -1.55
C ILE A 74 -11.90 4.28 -2.46
N TYR A 75 -11.92 3.64 -3.63
CA TYR A 75 -13.02 3.67 -4.59
C TYR A 75 -13.95 2.47 -4.48
N CYS A 76 -13.46 1.22 -4.44
CA CYS A 76 -14.36 0.04 -4.38
C CYS A 76 -15.12 -0.07 -3.07
N ASN A 77 -14.57 0.39 -1.92
CA ASN A 77 -15.30 0.36 -0.65
C ASN A 77 -16.28 1.53 -0.47
N ARG A 78 -16.31 2.51 -1.39
CA ARG A 78 -17.32 3.57 -1.43
C ARG A 78 -18.51 3.23 -2.33
N GLY A 79 -18.40 2.17 -3.15
CA GLY A 79 -19.51 1.69 -3.95
C GLY A 79 -20.62 1.16 -3.05
N ARG A 80 -21.79 1.80 -3.06
CA ARG A 80 -23.00 1.14 -2.55
C ARG A 80 -23.42 0.10 -3.58
N ASN A 81 -23.81 -1.08 -3.11
CA ASN A 81 -24.49 -2.04 -3.95
C ASN A 81 -25.69 -1.34 -4.63
N VAL A 82 -25.80 -1.43 -5.95
CA VAL A 82 -26.88 -0.78 -6.73
C VAL A 82 -28.28 -1.22 -6.26
N ASN A 83 -28.37 -2.42 -5.68
CA ASN A 83 -29.60 -2.95 -5.09
C ASN A 83 -29.95 -2.30 -3.74
N CYS A 84 -29.00 -1.63 -3.09
CA CYS A 84 -29.17 -0.89 -1.84
C CYS A 84 -29.42 0.62 -2.06
N ILE A 85 -29.47 1.08 -3.32
CA ILE A 85 -29.80 2.47 -3.66
C ILE A 85 -31.32 2.59 -3.76
N SER A 86 -31.90 3.60 -3.09
CA SER A 86 -33.34 3.85 -3.16
C SER A 86 -33.76 4.26 -4.57
N ASP A 87 -35.01 3.99 -4.96
CA ASP A 87 -35.52 4.38 -6.29
C ASP A 87 -35.49 5.91 -6.50
N LYS A 88 -35.59 6.68 -5.41
CA LYS A 88 -35.46 8.13 -5.43
C LYS A 88 -34.03 8.55 -5.81
N ASP A 89 -33.03 7.96 -5.16
CA ASP A 89 -31.63 8.28 -5.41
C ASP A 89 -31.18 7.80 -6.80
N LYS A 90 -31.69 6.65 -7.27
CA LYS A 90 -31.45 6.17 -8.65
C LYS A 90 -31.93 7.17 -9.68
N LYS A 91 -33.15 7.71 -9.52
CA LYS A 91 -33.69 8.72 -10.42
C LYS A 91 -32.86 10.00 -10.43
N ALA A 92 -32.40 10.45 -9.25
CA ALA A 92 -31.54 11.63 -9.15
C ALA A 92 -30.21 11.42 -9.88
N LEU A 93 -29.55 10.28 -9.68
CA LEU A 93 -28.29 9.94 -10.33
C LEU A 93 -28.43 9.82 -11.85
N ILE A 94 -29.52 9.22 -12.34
CA ILE A 94 -29.79 9.14 -13.79
C ILE A 94 -29.92 10.55 -14.37
N LEU A 95 -30.66 11.43 -13.70
CA LEU A 95 -30.90 12.80 -14.16
C LEU A 95 -29.61 13.64 -14.16
N GLU A 96 -28.73 13.45 -13.18
CA GLU A 96 -27.39 14.05 -13.17
C GLU A 96 -26.54 13.55 -14.34
N LEU A 97 -26.53 12.24 -14.59
CA LEU A 97 -25.78 11.64 -15.70
C LEU A 97 -26.32 12.09 -17.08
N GLU A 98 -27.63 12.18 -17.23
CA GLU A 98 -28.25 12.68 -18.46
C GLU A 98 -27.85 14.14 -18.72
N ASN A 99 -27.88 15.00 -17.70
CA ASN A 99 -27.46 16.40 -17.82
C ASN A 99 -25.97 16.57 -18.13
N GLU A 100 -25.11 15.68 -17.62
CA GLU A 100 -23.66 15.77 -17.81
C GLU A 100 -23.22 15.23 -19.18
N PHE A 101 -23.85 14.16 -19.66
CA PHE A 101 -23.36 13.39 -20.82
C PHE A 101 -24.26 13.44 -22.04
N LEU A 102 -25.51 13.89 -21.93
CA LEU A 102 -26.38 14.08 -23.09
C LEU A 102 -26.49 15.57 -23.44
N PRO A 103 -26.36 15.94 -24.73
CA PRO A 103 -26.61 17.31 -25.14
C PRO A 103 -28.10 17.62 -25.00
N ASN A 104 -28.40 18.77 -24.38
CA ASN A 104 -29.75 19.31 -24.23
C ASN A 104 -30.53 19.35 -25.55
#